data_AF-A0A9C9K102-F1
#
_entry.id   AF-A0A9C9K102-F1
#
_cell.length_a   1.000
_cell.length_b   1.000
_cell.length_c   1.000
_cell.angle_alpha   90.00
_cell.angle_beta   90.00
_cell.angle_gamma   90.00
#
_symmetry.space_group_name_H-M   'P 1'
#
loop_
_entity.id
_entity.type
_entity.pdbx_description
1 polymer ?
#
loop_
_entity_poly.entity_id
_entity_poly.type
_entity_poly.pdbx_seq_one_letter_code
_entity_poly.pdbx_strand_id
1 'polypeptide(L)'
;MRKGFTLIELMVVVVIIGILAAIAIPNFISMQKRAKEASTKNNMHTCQLAAEDFSTITEGLYACDFAMTVGAVRTAVYGAGDPLANDPRSIGGVANGNPTPPNILLPQTMHNPIVGANNTFQTPCIAAHAAATSGTVGYEAYDVTGAVTNLAGDAVSYQINGDGVDDLLPLVLSSGQ
;
A
#
# COMPACT_ATOMS: atom_id res chain seq x y z
N MET A 1 -17.94 38.15 46.32
CA MET A 1 -18.87 37.00 46.27
C MET A 1 -18.57 36.20 45.02
N ARG A 2 -18.12 34.94 45.13
CA ARG A 2 -17.98 34.05 43.98
C ARG A 2 -19.37 33.56 43.59
N LYS A 3 -19.84 33.90 42.38
CA LYS A 3 -21.05 33.29 41.80
C LYS A 3 -20.79 31.79 41.67
N GLY A 4 -21.52 30.98 42.43
CA GLY A 4 -21.51 29.53 42.31
C GLY A 4 -22.26 29.12 41.04
N PHE A 5 -21.68 28.21 40.27
CA PHE A 5 -22.31 27.59 39.11
C PHE A 5 -23.57 26.85 39.55
N THR A 6 -24.69 27.01 38.84
CA THR A 6 -25.92 26.32 39.21
C THR A 6 -25.90 24.87 38.71
N LEU A 7 -26.44 23.93 39.49
CA LEU A 7 -26.56 22.52 39.06
C LEU A 7 -27.41 22.38 37.79
N ILE A 8 -28.39 23.27 37.61
CA ILE A 8 -29.27 23.26 36.44
C ILE A 8 -28.58 23.76 35.17
N GLU A 9 -27.69 24.76 35.27
CA GLU A 9 -26.83 25.16 34.14
C GLU A 9 -25.99 23.98 33.67
N LEU A 10 -25.38 23.26 34.62
CA LEU A 10 -24.53 22.13 34.26
C LEU A 10 -25.37 21.00 33.64
N MET A 11 -26.57 20.71 34.17
CA MET A 11 -27.47 19.69 33.62
C MET A 11 -27.87 19.93 32.16
N VAL A 12 -28.31 21.15 31.82
CA VAL A 12 -28.72 21.46 30.45
C VAL A 12 -27.54 21.35 29.49
N VAL A 13 -26.34 21.75 29.92
CA VAL A 13 -25.12 21.65 29.11
C VAL A 13 -24.78 20.19 28.79
N VAL A 14 -24.83 19.27 29.76
CA VAL A 14 -24.53 17.85 29.47
C VAL A 14 -25.57 17.23 28.55
N VAL A 15 -26.85 17.63 28.66
CA VAL A 15 -27.92 17.14 27.77
C VAL A 15 -27.66 17.59 26.32
N ILE A 16 -27.31 18.85 26.11
CA ILE A 16 -27.04 19.38 24.76
C ILE A 16 -25.78 18.69 24.17
N ILE A 17 -24.69 18.56 24.94
CA ILE A 17 -23.49 17.85 24.50
C ILE A 17 -23.80 16.39 24.18
N GLY A 18 -24.67 15.73 24.96
CA GLY A 18 -25.12 14.36 24.71
C GLY A 18 -25.82 14.19 23.36
N ILE A 19 -26.74 15.11 23.01
CA ILE A 19 -27.45 15.08 21.71
C ILE A 19 -26.47 15.29 20.56
N LEU A 20 -25.55 16.26 20.68
CA LEU A 20 -24.54 16.53 19.65
C LEU A 20 -23.59 15.34 19.46
N ALA A 21 -23.13 14.72 20.55
CA ALA A 21 -22.25 13.56 20.50
C ALA A 21 -22.93 12.36 19.84
N ALA A 22 -24.21 12.11 20.12
CA ALA A 22 -24.97 10.99 19.55
C ALA A 22 -25.01 11.02 18.01
N ILE A 23 -25.09 12.21 17.40
CA ILE A 23 -25.09 12.38 15.94
C ILE A 23 -23.66 12.41 15.39
N ALA A 24 -22.73 13.05 16.10
CA ALA A 24 -21.37 13.27 15.61
C ALA A 24 -20.51 11.99 15.60
N ILE A 25 -20.64 11.13 16.62
CA ILE A 25 -19.81 9.92 16.77
C ILE A 25 -19.94 8.96 15.57
N PRO A 26 -21.13 8.52 15.13
CA PRO A 26 -21.24 7.57 14.02
C PRO A 26 -20.72 8.17 12.71
N ASN A 27 -20.95 9.47 12.46
CA ASN A 27 -20.44 10.16 11.28
C ASN A 27 -18.90 10.23 11.31
N PHE A 28 -18.32 10.53 12.47
CA PHE A 28 -16.87 10.59 12.63
C PHE A 28 -16.19 9.24 12.37
N ILE A 29 -16.76 8.13 12.84
CA ILE A 29 -16.25 6.77 12.57
C ILE A 29 -16.28 6.48 11.06
N SER A 30 -17.39 6.79 10.38
CA SER A 30 -17.50 6.62 8.93
C SER A 30 -16.50 7.47 8.15
N MET A 31 -16.28 8.72 8.57
CA MET A 31 -15.29 9.61 7.98
C MET A 31 -13.86 9.06 8.14
N GLN A 32 -13.51 8.53 9.30
CA GLN A 32 -12.21 7.87 9.50
C GLN A 32 -12.02 6.65 8.61
N LYS A 33 -13.06 5.81 8.44
CA LYS A 33 -12.98 4.65 7.53
C LYS A 33 -12.71 5.08 6.10
N ARG A 34 -13.44 6.08 5.60
CA ARG A 34 -13.23 6.64 4.25
C ARG A 34 -11.84 7.24 4.07
N ALA A 35 -11.32 7.93 5.08
CA ALA A 35 -9.96 8.49 5.05
C ALA A 35 -8.90 7.38 4.97
N LYS A 36 -9.08 6.30 5.73
CA LYS A 36 -8.22 5.12 5.68
C LYS A 36 -8.25 4.45 4.31
N GLU A 37 -9.43 4.20 3.74
CA GLU A 37 -9.58 3.64 2.40
C GLU A 37 -8.95 4.53 1.32
N ALA A 38 -9.14 5.84 1.40
CA ALA A 38 -8.52 6.79 0.47
C ALA A 38 -6.99 6.74 0.57
N SER A 39 -6.44 6.63 1.78
CA SER A 39 -5.00 6.46 1.99
C SER A 39 -4.48 5.16 1.38
N THR A 40 -5.19 4.04 1.55
CA THR A 40 -4.79 2.77 0.92
C THR A 40 -4.82 2.89 -0.61
N LYS A 41 -5.85 3.50 -1.19
CA LYS A 41 -5.92 3.75 -2.66
C LYS A 41 -4.76 4.61 -3.16
N ASN A 42 -4.39 5.65 -2.41
CA ASN A 42 -3.21 6.47 -2.73
C ASN A 42 -1.92 5.65 -2.67
N ASN A 43 -1.80 4.74 -1.70
CA ASN A 43 -0.65 3.85 -1.60
C ASN A 43 -0.60 2.90 -2.81
N MET A 44 -1.74 2.34 -3.24
CA MET A 44 -1.81 1.50 -4.43
C MET A 44 -1.35 2.23 -5.69
N HIS A 45 -1.80 3.47 -5.87
CA HIS A 45 -1.41 4.25 -7.04
C HIS A 45 0.08 4.61 -7.01
N THR A 46 0.63 4.90 -5.83
CA THR A 46 2.09 5.07 -5.68
C THR A 46 2.88 3.80 -6.04
N CYS A 47 2.38 2.61 -5.65
CA CYS A 47 2.96 1.34 -6.06
C CYS A 47 2.89 1.11 -7.57
N GLN A 48 1.78 1.50 -8.19
CA GLN A 48 1.62 1.41 -9.64
C GLN A 48 2.68 2.24 -10.36
N LEU A 49 2.86 3.50 -9.96
CA LEU A 49 3.90 4.37 -10.53
C LEU A 49 5.29 3.75 -10.37
N ALA A 50 5.61 3.21 -9.19
CA ALA A 50 6.89 2.56 -8.96
C ALA A 50 7.09 1.27 -9.79
N ALA A 51 6.01 0.51 -10.04
CA ALA A 51 6.04 -0.67 -10.91
C ALA A 51 6.23 -0.31 -12.39
N GLU A 52 5.59 0.77 -12.87
CA GLU A 52 5.78 1.25 -14.25
C GLU A 52 7.16 1.90 -14.45
N ASP A 53 7.66 2.62 -13.45
CA ASP A 53 9.03 3.13 -13.44
C ASP A 53 10.04 1.97 -13.49
N PHE A 54 9.81 0.91 -12.72
CA PHE A 54 10.64 -0.30 -12.76
C PHE A 54 10.63 -0.91 -14.17
N SER A 55 9.45 -1.12 -14.75
CA SER A 55 9.26 -1.68 -16.10
C SER A 55 9.94 -0.86 -17.19
N THR A 56 9.91 0.47 -17.07
CA THR A 56 10.61 1.37 -17.99
C THR A 56 12.13 1.14 -17.97
N ILE A 57 12.69 0.81 -16.81
CA ILE A 57 14.13 0.53 -16.65
C ILE A 57 14.49 -0.87 -17.16
N THR A 58 13.62 -1.85 -16.96
CA THR A 58 13.80 -3.26 -17.34
C THR A 58 13.23 -3.59 -18.72
N GLU A 59 12.95 -2.58 -19.54
CA GLU A 59 12.51 -2.71 -20.94
C GLU A 59 11.19 -3.49 -21.11
N GLY A 60 10.23 -3.27 -20.20
CA GLY A 60 8.88 -3.84 -20.27
C GLY A 60 8.64 -5.05 -19.37
N LEU A 61 9.66 -5.47 -18.60
CA LEU A 61 9.56 -6.56 -17.63
C LEU A 61 9.18 -6.03 -16.25
N TYR A 62 8.32 -6.74 -15.53
CA TYR A 62 7.94 -6.34 -14.18
C TYR A 62 8.77 -7.07 -13.10
N ALA A 63 8.80 -6.52 -11.90
CA ALA A 63 9.33 -7.25 -10.75
C ALA A 63 8.33 -8.36 -10.37
N CYS A 64 8.79 -9.48 -9.84
CA CYS A 64 7.93 -10.55 -9.32
C CYS A 64 7.54 -10.32 -7.85
N ASP A 65 8.30 -9.49 -7.15
CA ASP A 65 8.05 -9.06 -5.78
C ASP A 65 8.60 -7.64 -5.56
N PHE A 66 8.29 -7.04 -4.41
CA PHE A 66 8.81 -5.71 -4.07
C PHE A 66 10.33 -5.66 -3.83
N ALA A 67 10.97 -6.80 -3.56
CA ALA A 67 12.37 -6.91 -3.21
C ALA A 67 13.29 -7.08 -4.42
N MET A 68 12.75 -7.53 -5.55
CA MET A 68 13.54 -7.87 -6.71
C MET A 68 14.16 -6.63 -7.32
N THR A 69 15.45 -6.75 -7.65
CA THR A 69 16.21 -5.67 -8.24
C THR A 69 16.12 -5.70 -9.76
N VAL A 70 16.31 -4.53 -10.38
CA VAL A 70 16.47 -4.36 -11.83
C VAL A 70 17.58 -5.29 -12.33
N GLY A 71 18.70 -5.37 -11.62
CA GLY A 71 19.81 -6.23 -11.99
C GLY A 71 19.46 -7.72 -12.00
N ALA A 72 18.65 -8.19 -11.06
CA ALA A 72 18.18 -9.58 -11.06
C ALA A 72 17.32 -9.89 -12.29
N VAL A 73 16.39 -9.00 -12.64
CA VAL A 73 15.53 -9.16 -13.83
C VAL A 73 16.35 -9.10 -15.11
N ARG A 74 17.23 -8.11 -15.26
CA ARG A 74 18.02 -7.95 -16.49
C ARG A 74 19.06 -9.04 -16.66
N THR A 75 19.68 -9.51 -15.58
CA THR A 75 20.58 -10.67 -15.63
C THR A 75 19.85 -11.94 -16.06
N ALA A 76 18.60 -12.14 -15.63
CA ALA A 76 17.82 -13.31 -16.02
C ALA A 76 17.50 -13.33 -17.52
N VAL A 77 17.21 -12.17 -18.13
CA VAL A 77 16.82 -12.08 -19.54
C VAL A 77 18.02 -11.90 -20.48
N TYR A 78 18.96 -11.04 -20.12
CA TYR A 78 20.08 -10.62 -20.98
C TYR A 78 21.43 -11.20 -20.57
N GLY A 79 21.49 -11.90 -19.44
CA GLY A 79 22.71 -12.50 -18.89
C GLY A 79 23.59 -11.53 -18.10
N ALA A 80 24.63 -12.06 -17.47
CA ALA A 80 25.50 -11.30 -16.55
C ALA A 80 26.39 -10.22 -17.24
N GLY A 81 26.39 -10.17 -18.58
CA GLY A 81 27.11 -9.16 -19.36
C GLY A 81 26.32 -7.87 -19.60
N ASP A 82 25.06 -7.83 -19.16
CA ASP A 82 24.19 -6.66 -19.32
C ASP A 82 24.70 -5.45 -18.51
N PRO A 83 24.70 -4.22 -19.06
CA PRO A 83 25.17 -3.02 -18.35
C PRO A 83 24.41 -2.72 -17.04
N LEU A 84 23.20 -3.23 -16.89
CA LEU A 84 22.33 -3.05 -15.73
C LEU A 84 22.26 -4.32 -14.88
N ALA A 85 23.06 -5.37 -15.15
CA ALA A 85 23.06 -6.64 -14.41
C ALA A 85 23.28 -6.48 -12.89
N ASN A 86 24.00 -5.44 -12.47
CA ASN A 86 24.27 -5.15 -11.06
C ASN A 86 23.44 -3.98 -10.52
N ASP A 87 22.40 -3.56 -11.23
CA ASP A 87 21.57 -2.44 -10.79
C ASP A 87 20.78 -2.82 -9.52
N PRO A 88 21.03 -2.13 -8.39
CA PRO A 88 20.41 -2.44 -7.11
C PRO A 88 18.98 -1.90 -6.96
N ARG A 89 18.44 -1.16 -7.93
CA ARG A 89 17.11 -0.54 -7.83
C ARG A 89 16.02 -1.60 -7.71
N SER A 90 15.10 -1.42 -6.77
CA SER A 90 13.93 -2.30 -6.56
C SER A 90 12.70 -1.45 -6.23
N ILE A 91 11.51 -2.05 -6.29
CA ILE A 91 10.27 -1.31 -6.00
C ILE A 91 10.23 -0.92 -4.51
N GLY A 92 10.43 -1.88 -3.60
CA GLY A 92 10.32 -1.71 -2.15
C GLY A 92 11.53 -2.17 -1.31
N GLY A 93 12.60 -2.72 -1.93
CA GLY A 93 13.79 -3.19 -1.22
C GLY A 93 13.67 -4.61 -0.66
N VAL A 94 14.83 -5.24 -0.36
CA VAL A 94 14.91 -6.63 0.11
C VAL A 94 13.95 -6.85 1.28
N ALA A 95 13.09 -7.86 1.15
CA ALA A 95 12.09 -8.24 2.14
C ALA A 95 12.67 -8.23 3.57
N ASN A 96 11.96 -7.58 4.51
CA ASN A 96 12.26 -7.52 5.96
C ASN A 96 13.49 -6.70 6.41
N GLY A 97 13.45 -5.37 6.26
CA GLY A 97 13.80 -4.55 7.43
C GLY A 97 14.68 -3.31 7.29
N ASN A 98 15.22 -2.95 6.12
CA ASN A 98 15.58 -1.53 5.90
C ASN A 98 15.89 -1.23 4.42
N PRO A 99 15.25 -0.23 3.80
CA PRO A 99 15.74 0.36 2.56
C PRO A 99 17.13 0.97 2.77
N THR A 100 18.19 0.46 2.13
CA THR A 100 19.46 1.20 2.05
C THR A 100 19.38 2.17 0.85
N PRO A 101 19.32 3.50 1.08
CA PRO A 101 19.32 4.47 -0.01
C PRO A 101 20.59 4.33 -0.86
N PRO A 102 20.56 4.64 -2.18
CA PRO A 102 19.54 5.38 -2.92
C PRO A 102 18.61 4.54 -3.85
N ASN A 103 18.46 3.23 -3.64
CA ASN A 103 18.02 2.31 -4.71
C ASN A 103 16.55 1.83 -4.61
N ILE A 104 15.61 2.66 -4.15
CA ILE A 104 14.21 2.26 -3.98
C ILE A 104 13.27 3.25 -4.66
N LEU A 105 12.33 2.71 -5.43
CA LEU A 105 11.39 3.49 -6.25
C LEU A 105 10.19 4.00 -5.42
N LEU A 106 9.81 3.28 -4.38
CA LEU A 106 8.75 3.72 -3.46
C LEU A 106 9.25 4.79 -2.47
N PRO A 107 8.41 5.79 -2.12
CA PRO A 107 8.75 6.74 -1.08
C PRO A 107 8.78 6.08 0.30
N GLN A 108 9.88 6.32 1.02
CA GLN A 108 10.16 5.78 2.37
C GLN A 108 9.16 6.17 3.48
N THR A 109 8.23 7.10 3.20
CA THR A 109 7.22 7.60 4.14
C THR A 109 5.90 6.82 4.10
N MET A 110 5.80 5.79 3.24
CA MET A 110 4.58 5.01 3.10
C MET A 110 4.38 4.07 4.30
N HIS A 111 3.32 4.32 5.06
CA HIS A 111 2.93 3.53 6.23
C HIS A 111 1.48 3.04 6.15
N ASN A 112 1.20 1.92 6.83
CA ASN A 112 -0.10 1.31 6.80
C ASN A 112 -1.08 2.27 7.52
N PRO A 113 -2.14 2.75 6.85
CA PRO A 113 -3.02 3.77 7.42
C PRO A 113 -4.03 3.19 8.43
N ILE A 114 -4.12 1.86 8.55
CA ILE A 114 -5.15 1.17 9.34
C ILE A 114 -4.52 0.50 10.56
N VAL A 115 -3.47 -0.28 10.34
CA VAL A 115 -2.74 -1.02 11.37
C VAL A 115 -1.43 -0.28 11.64
N GLY A 116 -1.04 -0.11 12.91
CA GLY A 116 0.19 0.61 13.29
C GLY A 116 1.51 -0.09 12.92
N ALA A 117 1.49 -1.02 11.97
CA ALA A 117 2.67 -1.70 11.46
C ALA A 117 3.35 -0.86 10.38
N ASN A 118 4.68 -0.89 10.35
CA ASN A 118 5.47 -0.16 9.36
C ASN A 118 5.41 -0.75 7.95
N ASN A 119 4.77 -1.91 7.76
CA ASN A 119 4.72 -2.57 6.46
C ASN A 119 3.42 -2.24 5.71
N THR A 120 3.54 -1.42 4.67
CA THR A 120 2.47 -1.07 3.71
C THR A 120 2.34 -2.04 2.57
N PHE A 121 3.32 -2.90 2.35
CA PHE A 121 3.45 -3.66 1.12
C PHE A 121 3.51 -5.15 1.40
N GLN A 122 2.90 -5.94 0.54
CA GLN A 122 2.90 -7.38 0.69
C GLN A 122 3.05 -8.06 -0.67
N THR A 123 3.76 -9.19 -0.67
CA THR A 123 3.81 -10.13 -1.78
C THR A 123 3.53 -11.52 -1.21
N PRO A 124 2.70 -12.37 -1.85
CA PRO A 124 1.93 -12.14 -3.08
C PRO A 124 0.76 -11.16 -2.86
N CYS A 125 -0.05 -10.92 -3.90
CA CYS A 125 -1.22 -10.06 -3.79
C CYS A 125 -2.25 -10.63 -2.81
N ILE A 126 -3.07 -9.74 -2.24
CA ILE A 126 -4.02 -10.08 -1.19
C ILE A 126 -5.24 -10.76 -1.84
N ALA A 127 -5.43 -12.05 -1.54
CA ALA A 127 -6.52 -12.86 -2.10
C ALA A 127 -7.86 -12.70 -1.37
N ALA A 128 -7.85 -12.23 -0.12
CA ALA A 128 -9.03 -11.96 0.70
C ALA A 128 -8.70 -10.92 1.77
N HIS A 129 -9.70 -10.15 2.19
CA HIS A 129 -9.58 -9.22 3.32
C HIS A 129 -9.20 -9.97 4.61
N ALA A 130 -8.23 -9.44 5.36
CA ALA A 130 -7.96 -9.88 6.73
C ALA A 130 -7.63 -8.70 7.64
N ALA A 131 -8.19 -8.70 8.85
CA ALA A 131 -7.99 -7.62 9.82
C ALA A 131 -6.51 -7.34 10.16
N ALA A 132 -5.64 -8.36 10.04
CA ALA A 132 -4.21 -8.24 10.27
C ALA A 132 -3.45 -7.58 9.10
N THR A 133 -4.02 -7.61 7.88
CA THR A 133 -3.44 -7.04 6.65
C THR A 133 -4.15 -5.78 6.19
N SER A 134 -5.21 -5.35 6.89
CA SER A 134 -5.95 -4.14 6.51
C SER A 134 -5.01 -2.96 6.33
N GLY A 135 -5.14 -2.24 5.22
CA GLY A 135 -4.32 -1.08 4.87
C GLY A 135 -3.01 -1.41 4.17
N THR A 136 -2.68 -2.68 3.95
CA THR A 136 -1.57 -3.06 3.07
C THR A 136 -2.00 -3.07 1.60
N VAL A 137 -0.98 -2.96 0.75
CA VAL A 137 -1.06 -3.07 -0.70
C VAL A 137 -0.34 -4.34 -1.10
N GLY A 138 -1.07 -5.27 -1.70
CA GLY A 138 -0.55 -6.49 -2.28
C GLY A 138 -0.07 -6.27 -3.71
N TYR A 139 1.02 -6.95 -4.08
CA TYR A 139 1.56 -6.98 -5.44
C TYR A 139 1.79 -8.42 -5.88
N GLU A 140 1.42 -8.73 -7.12
CA GLU A 140 1.67 -10.01 -7.77
C GLU A 140 1.98 -9.81 -9.24
N ALA A 141 2.90 -10.60 -9.77
CA ALA A 141 3.26 -10.58 -11.17
C ALA A 141 2.86 -11.89 -11.86
N TYR A 142 2.58 -11.79 -13.15
CA TYR A 142 2.16 -12.90 -13.98
C TYR A 142 3.10 -13.07 -15.18
N ASP A 143 3.31 -14.32 -15.56
CA ASP A 143 4.06 -14.67 -16.75
C ASP A 143 3.22 -14.54 -18.04
N VAL A 144 3.84 -14.86 -19.18
CA VAL A 144 3.18 -14.84 -20.50
C VAL A 144 1.98 -15.78 -20.63
N THR A 145 1.86 -16.76 -19.74
CA THR A 145 0.73 -17.69 -19.69
C THR A 145 -0.40 -17.21 -18.77
N GLY A 146 -0.18 -16.10 -18.04
CA GLY A 146 -1.11 -15.57 -17.05
C GLY A 146 -1.00 -16.29 -15.70
N ALA A 147 0.04 -17.09 -15.47
CA ALA A 147 0.29 -17.73 -14.18
C ALA A 147 1.12 -16.80 -13.29
N VAL A 148 0.85 -16.82 -11.99
CA VAL A 148 1.65 -16.10 -10.99
C VAL A 148 3.09 -16.62 -11.07
N THR A 149 4.05 -15.71 -11.21
CA THR A 149 5.47 -16.06 -11.29
C THR A 149 6.27 -15.35 -10.21
N ASN A 150 7.22 -16.10 -9.64
CA ASN A 150 8.28 -15.57 -8.77
C ASN A 150 9.65 -15.58 -9.49
N LEU A 151 9.68 -15.91 -10.78
CA LEU A 151 10.91 -16.03 -11.54
C LEU A 151 11.28 -14.70 -12.18
N ALA A 152 12.51 -14.26 -11.96
CA ALA A 152 13.08 -13.07 -12.58
C ALA A 152 13.06 -13.19 -14.11
N GLY A 153 12.60 -12.14 -14.79
CA GLY A 153 12.58 -12.08 -16.25
C GLY A 153 11.37 -12.70 -16.95
N ASP A 154 10.52 -13.44 -16.23
CA ASP A 154 9.30 -14.04 -16.80
C ASP A 154 8.06 -13.16 -16.61
N ALA A 155 8.10 -12.23 -15.65
CA ALA A 155 6.98 -11.34 -15.31
C ALA A 155 6.72 -10.31 -16.44
N VAL A 156 5.59 -10.44 -17.11
CA VAL A 156 5.16 -9.56 -18.23
C VAL A 156 3.94 -8.71 -17.89
N SER A 157 3.22 -9.04 -16.82
CA SER A 157 2.13 -8.21 -16.29
C SER A 157 2.10 -8.28 -14.78
N TYR A 158 1.36 -7.36 -14.15
CA TYR A 158 1.24 -7.30 -12.70
C TYR A 158 -0.18 -6.89 -12.29
N GLN A 159 -0.50 -7.16 -11.03
CA GLN A 159 -1.73 -6.74 -10.37
C GLN A 159 -1.40 -6.17 -8.98
N ILE A 160 -2.09 -5.08 -8.64
CA ILE A 160 -2.00 -4.42 -7.33
C ILE A 160 -3.40 -4.39 -6.71
N ASN A 161 -3.50 -4.94 -5.51
CA ASN A 161 -4.72 -4.97 -4.70
C ASN A 161 -4.48 -4.24 -3.39
N GLY A 162 -5.46 -3.50 -2.88
CA GLY A 162 -5.40 -2.88 -1.56
C GLY A 162 -6.38 -3.51 -0.59
N ASP A 163 -5.93 -3.81 0.61
CA ASP A 163 -6.81 -4.30 1.67
C ASP A 163 -7.46 -3.11 2.40
N GLY A 164 -8.78 -3.01 2.33
CA GLY A 164 -9.55 -1.95 2.98
C GLY A 164 -9.74 -2.20 4.48
N VAL A 165 -10.59 -1.40 5.10
CA VAL A 165 -10.91 -1.53 6.53
C VAL A 165 -11.79 -2.75 6.80
N ASP A 166 -12.79 -2.99 5.95
CA ASP A 166 -13.79 -4.05 6.15
C ASP A 166 -13.83 -5.06 4.97
N ASP A 167 -13.25 -4.72 3.81
CA ASP A 167 -13.22 -5.55 2.61
C ASP A 167 -12.03 -5.18 1.70
N LEU A 168 -11.73 -6.02 0.72
CA LEU A 168 -10.82 -5.70 -0.37
C LEU A 168 -11.32 -4.47 -1.13
N LEU A 169 -10.41 -3.56 -1.45
CA LEU A 169 -10.78 -2.36 -2.18
C LEU A 169 -11.16 -2.73 -3.62
N PRO A 170 -12.22 -2.10 -4.17
CA PRO A 170 -12.70 -2.42 -5.52
C PRO A 170 -11.79 -1.92 -6.64
N LEU A 171 -10.74 -1.17 -6.30
CA LEU A 171 -9.79 -0.66 -7.26
C LEU A 171 -8.68 -1.70 -7.38
N VAL A 172 -8.68 -2.48 -8.44
CA VAL A 172 -7.55 -3.34 -8.83
C VAL A 172 -6.80 -2.61 -9.92
N LEU A 173 -5.49 -2.42 -9.74
CA LEU A 173 -4.64 -1.78 -10.75
C LEU A 173 -3.85 -2.86 -11.46
N SER A 174 -3.82 -2.81 -12.78
CA SER A 174 -3.08 -3.75 -13.63
C SER A 174 -2.17 -2.97 -14.58
N SER A 175 -1.20 -3.67 -15.19
CA SER A 175 -0.25 -3.07 -16.13
C SER A 175 -0.92 -2.20 -17.20
N GLY A 176 -0.45 -0.95 -17.34
CA GLY A 176 -0.90 -0.05 -18.40
C GLY A 176 -2.23 0.69 -18.17
N GLN A 177 -2.76 0.73 -16.94
CA GLN A 177 -3.97 1.49 -16.57
C GLN A 177 -3.73 2.91 -16.07
#